data_AF-A0AAV4I202-F1
#
_entry.id   AF-A0AAV4I202-F1
#
_cell.length_a   1.000
_cell.length_b   1.000
_cell.length_c   1.000
_cell.angle_alpha   90.00
_cell.angle_beta   90.00
_cell.angle_gamma   90.00
#
_symmetry.space_group_name_H-M   'P 1'
#
loop_
_entity.id
_entity.type
_entity.pdbx_description
1 polymer ?
#
loop_
_entity_poly.entity_id
_entity_poly.type
_entity_poly.pdbx_seq_one_letter_code
_entity_poly.pdbx_strand_id
1 'polypeptide(L)'
;MHKGLFTYHRLCFRISTALEIFQRTMEGVCRHVLGCVNYLDDVYVTGKNDQEHLDNLAKVLAICREKGISLRKDKCGFMQQDVTFVGYRLNKHGIHSLDEKFHVIRVAPTLRNTQELRSFLVLLNYYGNPFPMCQTFWLL
;
A
#
# COMPACT_ATOMS: atom_id res chain seq x y z
N MET A 1 4.29 14.28 -42.69
CA MET A 1 3.68 15.35 -41.86
C MET A 1 3.70 14.93 -40.40
N HIS A 2 4.64 15.44 -39.61
CA HIS A 2 4.65 15.23 -38.16
C HIS A 2 3.54 16.08 -37.53
N LYS A 3 2.52 15.45 -36.94
CA LYS A 3 1.53 16.13 -36.12
C LYS A 3 2.25 16.61 -34.85
N GLY A 4 2.11 17.90 -34.52
CA GLY A 4 2.93 18.62 -33.53
C GLY A 4 2.96 18.03 -32.12
N LEU A 5 3.75 18.67 -31.24
CA LEU A 5 3.93 18.25 -29.85
C LEU A 5 2.63 18.43 -29.04
N PHE A 6 2.20 17.37 -28.35
CA PHE A 6 1.07 17.38 -27.43
C PHE A 6 1.57 17.34 -25.98
N THR A 7 0.91 18.07 -25.09
CA THR A 7 1.18 18.05 -23.65
C THR A 7 0.07 17.29 -22.92
N TYR A 8 0.42 16.67 -21.79
CA TYR A 8 -0.53 15.93 -20.98
C TYR A 8 -1.17 16.84 -19.93
N HIS A 9 -2.51 16.84 -19.87
CA HIS A 9 -3.28 17.58 -18.85
C HIS A 9 -3.50 16.79 -17.56
N ARG A 10 -3.07 15.52 -17.53
CA ARG A 10 -3.16 14.64 -16.37
C ARG A 10 -1.81 14.00 -16.14
N LEU A 11 -1.56 13.60 -14.90
CA LEU A 11 -0.36 12.91 -14.51
C LEU A 11 -0.23 11.60 -15.30
N CYS A 12 0.85 11.44 -16.06
CA CYS A 12 1.10 10.23 -16.83
C CYS A 12 1.62 9.10 -15.94
N PHE A 13 1.14 7.89 -16.21
CA PHE A 13 1.70 6.68 -15.65
C PHE A 13 3.13 6.43 -16.19
N ARG A 14 3.98 5.77 -15.39
CA ARG A 14 5.40 5.43 -15.67
C ARG A 14 6.41 6.58 -15.61
N ILE A 15 6.04 7.75 -15.09
CA ILE A 15 7.01 8.77 -14.68
C ILE A 15 7.28 8.59 -13.20
N SER A 16 8.55 8.51 -12.79
CA SER A 16 8.95 8.30 -11.39
C SER A 16 8.38 9.36 -10.44
N THR A 17 8.26 10.61 -10.91
CA THR A 17 7.68 11.73 -10.17
C THR A 17 6.18 11.63 -9.96
N ALA A 18 5.48 10.83 -10.77
CA ALA A 18 4.04 10.66 -10.66
C ALA A 18 3.63 9.99 -9.35
N LEU A 19 4.34 8.94 -8.93
CA LEU A 19 4.08 8.29 -7.65
C LEU A 19 4.32 9.24 -6.48
N GLU A 20 5.37 10.06 -6.52
CA GLU A 20 5.67 10.99 -5.43
C GLU A 20 4.59 12.06 -5.26
N ILE A 21 4.10 12.62 -6.37
CA ILE A 21 3.00 13.60 -6.36
C ILE A 21 1.71 12.94 -5.84
N PHE A 22 1.43 11.70 -6.26
CA PHE A 22 0.27 10.96 -5.80
C PHE A 22 0.36 10.66 -4.29
N GLN A 23 1.49 10.12 -3.85
CA GLN A 23 1.79 9.81 -2.45
C GLN A 23 1.59 11.04 -1.55
N ARG A 24 2.19 12.20 -1.90
CA ARG A 24 2.01 13.46 -1.14
C ARG A 24 0.55 13.91 -1.08
N THR A 25 -0.18 13.74 -2.18
CA THR A 25 -1.60 14.11 -2.26
C THR A 25 -2.45 13.25 -1.32
N MET A 26 -2.21 11.93 -1.35
CA MET A 26 -2.89 10.93 -0.54
C MET A 26 -2.52 11.02 0.95
N GLU A 27 -1.25 11.31 1.27
CA GLU A 27 -0.83 11.61 2.64
C GLU A 27 -1.60 12.81 3.20
N GLY A 28 -1.84 13.82 2.37
CA GLY A 28 -2.71 14.93 2.72
C GLY A 28 -4.15 14.50 2.99
N VAL A 29 -4.69 13.50 2.30
CA VAL A 29 -6.03 12.95 2.60
C VAL A 29 -6.03 12.22 3.93
N CYS A 30 -5.07 11.32 4.14
CA CYS A 30 -4.99 10.48 5.34
C CYS A 30 -4.71 11.29 6.61
N ARG A 31 -3.91 12.36 6.53
CA ARG A 31 -3.58 13.22 7.69
C ARG A 31 -4.82 13.84 8.35
N HIS A 32 -5.89 14.05 7.60
CA HIS A 32 -7.12 14.67 8.10
C HIS A 32 -8.14 13.67 8.67
N VAL A 33 -7.88 12.36 8.57
CA VAL A 33 -8.81 11.32 9.03
C VAL A 33 -8.07 10.33 9.93
N LEU A 34 -8.42 10.31 11.21
CA LEU A 34 -7.93 9.31 12.16
C LEU A 34 -8.33 7.90 11.69
N GLY A 35 -7.39 6.95 11.73
CA GLY A 35 -7.63 5.60 11.22
C GLY A 35 -7.56 5.49 9.69
N CYS A 36 -7.05 6.50 8.99
CA CYS A 36 -6.76 6.41 7.56
C CYS A 36 -5.25 6.27 7.33
N VAL A 37 -4.84 5.27 6.56
CA VAL A 37 -3.43 5.03 6.20
C VAL A 37 -3.36 4.82 4.70
N ASN A 38 -2.42 5.50 4.03
CA ASN A 38 -2.10 5.22 2.63
C ASN A 38 -0.81 4.41 2.53
N TYR A 39 -0.74 3.56 1.51
CA TYR A 39 0.49 2.91 1.09
C TYR A 39 0.51 2.85 -0.44
N LEU A 40 1.41 3.63 -1.05
CA LEU A 40 1.49 3.79 -2.51
C LEU A 40 0.12 4.18 -3.10
N ASP A 41 -0.47 3.27 -3.88
CA ASP A 41 -1.71 3.48 -4.60
C ASP A 41 -2.97 3.10 -3.78
N ASP A 42 -2.80 2.48 -2.61
CA ASP A 42 -3.89 1.96 -1.79
C ASP A 42 -4.16 2.84 -0.56
N VAL A 43 -5.44 2.97 -0.20
CA VAL A 43 -5.90 3.64 1.03
C VAL A 43 -6.69 2.67 1.88
N TYR A 44 -6.32 2.63 3.15
CA TYR A 44 -6.92 1.79 4.16
C TYR A 44 -7.62 2.68 5.18
N VAL A 45 -8.89 2.41 5.42
CA VAL A 45 -9.69 3.13 6.40
C VAL A 45 -10.09 2.16 7.50
N THR A 46 -9.88 2.55 8.76
CA THR A 46 -10.24 1.78 9.94
C THR A 46 -10.97 2.67 10.96
N GLY A 47 -11.68 2.03 11.88
CA GLY A 47 -12.37 2.65 13.01
C GLY A 47 -12.49 1.62 14.12
N LYS A 48 -12.74 2.06 15.36
CA LYS A 48 -12.86 1.12 16.50
C LYS A 48 -14.15 0.31 16.42
N ASN A 49 -15.20 0.92 15.86
CA ASN A 49 -16.52 0.34 15.65
C ASN A 49 -16.99 0.63 14.22
N ASP A 50 -18.02 -0.08 13.76
CA ASP A 50 -18.59 0.06 12.41
C ASP A 50 -19.03 1.50 12.10
N GLN A 51 -19.63 2.20 13.09
CA GLN A 51 -20.05 3.58 12.92
C GLN A 51 -18.86 4.51 12.68
N GLU A 52 -17.80 4.39 13.48
CA GLU A 52 -16.59 5.19 13.33
C GLU A 52 -15.89 4.89 11.98
N HIS A 53 -15.88 3.62 11.57
CA HIS A 53 -15.35 3.22 10.27
C HIS A 53 -16.12 3.86 9.11
N LEU A 54 -17.46 3.85 9.15
CA LEU A 54 -18.30 4.50 8.13
C LEU A 54 -18.11 6.01 8.11
N ASP A 55 -18.02 6.64 9.28
CA ASP A 55 -17.78 8.08 9.39
C ASP A 55 -16.41 8.47 8.82
N ASN A 56 -15.37 7.68 9.10
CA ASN A 56 -14.04 7.87 8.54
C ASN A 56 -14.03 7.66 7.02
N LEU A 57 -14.72 6.63 6.54
CA LEU A 57 -14.85 6.36 5.11
C LEU A 57 -15.54 7.51 4.39
N ALA A 58 -16.63 8.04 4.95
CA ALA A 58 -17.35 9.18 4.39
C ALA A 58 -16.44 10.43 4.28
N LYS A 59 -15.63 10.71 5.31
CA LYS A 59 -14.65 11.81 5.27
C LYS A 59 -13.61 11.63 4.18
N VAL A 60 -13.02 10.42 4.06
CA VAL A 60 -12.03 10.12 3.02
C VAL A 60 -12.64 10.30 1.63
N LEU A 61 -13.84 9.77 1.40
CA LEU A 61 -14.54 9.91 0.12
C LEU A 61 -14.87 11.37 -0.22
N ALA A 62 -15.25 12.17 0.78
CA ALA A 62 -15.50 13.61 0.60
C ALA A 62 -14.24 14.36 0.19
N ILE A 63 -13.11 14.12 0.86
CA ILE A 63 -11.82 14.76 0.53
C ILE A 63 -11.33 14.29 -0.85
N CYS A 64 -11.47 13.00 -1.18
CA CYS A 64 -11.15 12.50 -2.52
C CYS A 64 -11.96 13.22 -3.60
N ARG A 65 -13.25 13.43 -3.37
CA ARG A 65 -14.13 14.18 -4.29
C ARG A 65 -13.69 15.63 -4.43
N GLU A 66 -13.35 16.30 -3.34
CA GLU A 66 -12.86 17.68 -3.33
C GLU A 66 -11.55 17.83 -4.11
N LYS A 67 -10.61 16.89 -3.94
CA LYS A 67 -9.33 16.87 -4.64
C LYS A 67 -9.40 16.32 -6.07
N GLY A 68 -10.58 15.93 -6.55
CA GLY A 68 -10.76 15.35 -7.89
C GLY A 68 -10.13 13.96 -8.08
N ILE A 69 -9.92 13.23 -6.98
CA ILE A 69 -9.34 11.89 -6.97
C ILE A 69 -10.46 10.88 -7.28
N SER A 70 -10.26 10.09 -8.33
CA SER A 70 -11.22 9.05 -8.73
C SER A 70 -10.79 7.69 -8.21
N LEU A 71 -11.65 7.04 -7.43
CA LEU A 71 -11.42 5.68 -6.92
C LEU A 71 -12.00 4.66 -7.89
N ARG A 72 -11.29 3.54 -8.08
CA ARG A 72 -11.76 2.43 -8.90
C ARG A 72 -12.68 1.53 -8.07
N LYS A 73 -13.99 1.68 -8.24
CA LYS A 73 -15.02 0.94 -7.49
C LYS A 73 -14.79 -0.59 -7.50
N ASP A 74 -14.39 -1.17 -8.64
CA ASP A 74 -14.16 -2.62 -8.77
C ASP A 74 -12.99 -3.14 -7.93
N LYS A 75 -12.10 -2.25 -7.48
CA LYS A 75 -10.96 -2.56 -6.63
C LYS A 75 -11.18 -2.16 -5.17
N CYS A 76 -12.27 -1.48 -4.85
CA CYS A 76 -12.57 -1.05 -3.49
C CYS A 76 -13.28 -2.18 -2.73
N GLY A 77 -12.63 -2.70 -1.70
CA GLY A 77 -13.27 -3.53 -0.67
C GLY A 77 -13.82 -2.66 0.46
N PHE A 78 -15.08 -2.84 0.82
CA PHE A 78 -15.72 -2.12 1.92
C PHE A 78 -16.12 -3.09 3.04
N MET A 79 -15.99 -2.66 4.30
CA MET A 79 -16.36 -3.43 5.49
C MET A 79 -15.85 -4.88 5.49
N GLN A 80 -14.57 -5.06 5.13
CA GLN A 80 -13.93 -6.36 5.14
C GLN A 80 -13.37 -6.67 6.55
N GLN A 81 -13.63 -7.87 7.05
CA GLN A 81 -13.05 -8.36 8.31
C GLN A 81 -11.57 -8.75 8.16
N ASP A 82 -11.17 -9.12 6.95
CA ASP A 82 -9.80 -9.44 6.55
C ASP A 82 -9.40 -8.54 5.39
N VAL A 83 -8.28 -7.82 5.53
CA VAL A 83 -7.75 -6.93 4.48
C VAL A 83 -6.31 -7.28 4.18
N THR A 84 -5.93 -7.32 2.91
CA THR A 84 -4.54 -7.50 2.51
C THR A 84 -3.80 -6.17 2.48
N PHE A 85 -2.70 -6.07 3.24
CA PHE A 85 -1.82 -4.90 3.33
C PHE A 85 -0.37 -5.33 3.06
N VAL A 86 0.23 -4.87 1.96
CA VAL A 86 1.67 -5.11 1.62
C VAL A 86 2.08 -6.60 1.73
N GLY A 87 1.20 -7.49 1.29
CA GLY A 87 1.40 -8.94 1.35
C GLY A 87 1.24 -9.58 2.74
N TYR A 88 0.60 -8.87 3.67
CA TYR A 88 0.09 -9.40 4.93
C TYR A 88 -1.43 -9.36 4.91
N ARG A 89 -2.08 -10.30 5.60
CA ARG A 89 -3.51 -10.28 5.88
C ARG A 89 -3.72 -9.72 7.28
N LEU A 90 -4.38 -8.57 7.37
CA LEU A 90 -4.79 -7.93 8.61
C LEU A 90 -6.20 -8.38 8.95
N ASN A 91 -6.42 -8.84 10.18
CA ASN A 91 -7.74 -9.17 10.70
C ASN A 91 -7.84 -8.89 12.20
N LYS A 92 -9.00 -9.22 12.80
CA LYS A 92 -9.24 -9.05 14.24
C LYS A 92 -8.29 -9.83 15.16
N HIS A 93 -7.64 -10.87 14.64
CA HIS A 93 -6.68 -11.70 15.38
C HIS A 93 -5.23 -11.21 15.22
N GLY A 94 -4.98 -10.23 14.35
CA GLY A 94 -3.70 -9.58 14.18
C GLY A 94 -3.20 -9.60 12.73
N ILE A 95 -1.88 -9.64 12.60
CA ILE A 95 -1.18 -9.57 11.31
C ILE A 95 -0.73 -10.97 10.93
N HIS A 96 -1.31 -11.51 9.87
CA HIS A 96 -0.96 -12.80 9.32
C HIS A 96 -0.12 -12.60 8.06
N SER A 97 0.97 -13.35 7.92
CA SER A 97 1.69 -13.39 6.65
C SER A 97 0.92 -14.25 5.66
N LEU A 98 0.81 -13.80 4.40
CA LEU A 98 0.21 -14.63 3.36
C LEU A 98 1.15 -15.81 3.04
N ASP A 99 0.60 -17.04 3.01
CA ASP A 99 1.36 -18.26 2.69
C ASP A 99 2.12 -18.17 1.37
N GLU A 100 1.62 -17.40 0.41
CA GLU A 100 2.28 -17.14 -0.88
C GLU A 100 3.67 -16.52 -0.72
N LYS A 101 3.89 -15.63 0.28
CA LYS A 101 5.24 -15.08 0.56
C LYS A 101 6.21 -16.16 0.99
N PHE A 102 5.77 -17.09 1.83
CA PHE A 102 6.61 -18.18 2.33
C PHE A 102 6.77 -19.32 1.34
N HIS A 103 5.81 -19.50 0.43
CA HIS A 103 5.90 -20.49 -0.62
C HIS A 103 7.15 -20.26 -1.47
N VAL A 104 7.42 -19.02 -1.89
CA VAL A 104 8.61 -18.67 -2.68
C VAL A 104 9.92 -19.06 -1.99
N ILE A 105 10.00 -18.92 -0.67
CA ILE A 105 11.16 -19.34 0.12
C ILE A 105 11.23 -20.88 0.20
N ARG A 106 10.09 -21.56 0.34
CA ARG A 106 10.01 -23.03 0.46
C ARG A 106 10.37 -23.76 -0.84
N VAL A 107 10.00 -23.21 -2.00
CA VAL A 107 10.29 -23.82 -3.32
C VAL A 107 11.57 -23.27 -3.96
N ALA A 108 12.33 -22.42 -3.26
CA ALA A 108 13.55 -21.85 -3.78
C ALA A 108 14.54 -22.98 -4.17
N PRO A 109 15.10 -22.96 -5.40
CA PRO A 109 16.05 -23.96 -5.83
C PRO A 109 17.34 -23.89 -4.99
N THR A 110 18.06 -25.00 -4.90
CA THR A 110 19.36 -25.04 -4.21
C THR A 110 20.31 -24.03 -4.83
N LEU A 111 20.74 -23.05 -4.03
CA LEU A 111 21.60 -21.95 -4.45
C LEU A 111 22.98 -22.50 -4.84
N ARG A 112 23.47 -22.19 -6.04
CA ARG A 112 24.76 -22.70 -6.57
C ARG A 112 25.81 -21.60 -6.71
N ASN A 113 25.41 -20.34 -6.67
CA ASN A 113 26.29 -19.20 -6.90
C ASN A 113 26.23 -18.16 -5.76
N THR A 114 27.34 -17.45 -5.52
CA THR A 114 27.44 -16.38 -4.52
C THR A 114 26.52 -15.20 -4.85
N GLN A 115 26.21 -14.96 -6.13
CA GLN A 115 25.23 -13.95 -6.55
C GLN A 115 23.80 -14.34 -6.16
N GLU A 116 23.42 -15.60 -6.36
CA GLU A 116 22.11 -16.14 -5.95
C GLU A 116 21.95 -16.11 -4.43
N LEU A 117 23.03 -16.43 -3.69
CA LEU A 117 23.05 -16.34 -2.24
C LEU A 117 22.79 -14.91 -1.75
N ARG A 118 23.42 -13.89 -2.36
CA ARG A 118 23.19 -12.49 -2.01
C ARG A 118 21.74 -12.07 -2.29
N SER A 119 21.20 -12.42 -3.46
CA SER A 119 19.81 -12.13 -3.80
C SER A 119 18.83 -12.81 -2.84
N PHE A 120 19.12 -14.04 -2.43
CA PHE A 120 18.31 -14.78 -1.46
C PHE A 120 18.38 -14.18 -0.05
N LEU A 121 19.56 -13.73 0.40
CA LEU A 121 19.71 -13.04 1.69
C LEU A 121 18.95 -11.70 1.73
N VAL A 122 18.95 -10.94 0.63
CA VAL A 122 18.13 -9.71 0.52
C VAL A 122 16.64 -10.06 0.60
N LEU A 123 16.22 -11.14 -0.05
CA LEU A 123 14.84 -11.63 0.00
C LEU A 123 14.44 -12.03 1.43
N LEU A 124 15.29 -12.78 2.12
CA LEU A 124 15.08 -13.17 3.52
C LEU A 124 15.01 -11.96 4.46
N ASN A 125 15.87 -10.96 4.26
CA ASN A 125 15.84 -9.74 5.07
C ASN A 125 14.54 -8.93 4.82
N TYR A 126 14.04 -8.91 3.58
CA TYR A 126 12.77 -8.27 3.23
C TYR A 126 11.56 -8.97 3.86
N TYR A 127 11.54 -10.31 3.90
CA TYR A 127 10.44 -11.08 4.49
C TYR A 127 10.57 -11.31 6.00
N GLY A 128 11.78 -11.27 6.54
CA GLY A 128 12.05 -11.45 7.98
C GLY A 128 11.69 -10.23 8.82
N ASN A 129 11.53 -9.06 8.19
CA ASN A 129 11.08 -7.86 8.88
C ASN A 129 9.61 -7.55 8.56
N PRO A 130 8.66 -7.77 9.49
CA PRO A 130 7.25 -7.56 9.23
C PRO A 130 6.91 -6.09 8.91
N PHE A 131 7.76 -5.12 9.30
CA PHE A 131 7.57 -3.69 9.03
C PHE A 131 8.90 -2.93 8.87
N PRO A 132 9.34 -2.56 7.65
CA PRO A 132 10.50 -1.69 7.47
C PRO A 132 10.28 -0.22 7.93
N MET A 133 9.05 0.19 8.26
CA MET A 133 8.74 1.54 8.78
C MET A 133 8.67 1.64 10.32
N CYS A 134 8.68 0.54 11.06
CA CYS A 134 8.52 0.57 12.53
C CYS A 134 9.83 0.44 13.30
N GLN A 135 10.99 0.60 12.65
CA GLN A 135 12.29 0.42 13.30
C GLN A 135 12.61 1.46 14.39
N THR A 136 11.86 2.57 14.45
CA THR A 136 12.05 3.62 15.47
C THR A 136 11.16 3.44 16.71
N PHE A 137 10.10 2.62 16.66
CA PHE A 137 9.14 2.53 17.77
C PHE A 137 9.48 1.47 18.83
N TRP A 138 10.52 0.66 18.61
CA TRP A 138 10.97 -0.37 19.57
C TRP A 138 12.28 -0.02 20.29
N LEU A 139 12.78 1.22 20.17
CA LEU A 139 13.98 1.70 20.87
C LEU A 139 13.72 2.91 21.79
N LEU A 140 12.49 3.12 22.25
CA LEU A 140 12.17 4.00 23.38
C LEU A 140 11.22 3.31 24.36
#